data_AF-A0A453D3U8-F1
#
_entry.id   AF-A0A453D3U8-F1
#
_cell.length_a   1.000
_cell.length_b   1.000
_cell.length_c   1.000
_cell.angle_alpha   90.00
_cell.angle_beta   90.00
_cell.angle_gamma   90.00
#
_symmetry.space_group_name_H-M   'P 1'
#
loop_
_entity.id
_entity.type
_entity.pdbx_description
1 polymer ?
#
loop_
_entity_poly.entity_id
_entity_poly.type
_entity_poly.pdbx_seq_one_letter_code
_entity_poly.pdbx_strand_id
1 'polypeptide(L)'
;MDLCQLLGQELDALEIETVQKETIHPRKSCKMNSSCADVLFAAHRWQMSKPSLVSKSKDVFNQKASNKHWIDVQPRWGDYDSRDIERYARAKFMDYTTDNLSIYRSSTEG
;
A
#
# COMPACT_ATOMS: atom_id res chain seq x y z
N MET A 1 -10.19 14.61 -1.43
CA MET A 1 -8.87 14.92 -0.84
C MET A 1 -7.88 13.91 -1.40
N ASP A 2 -6.69 14.33 -1.84
CA ASP A 2 -5.64 13.42 -2.35
C ASP A 2 -4.85 12.81 -1.17
N LEU A 3 -4.43 11.55 -1.28
CA LEU A 3 -3.69 10.84 -0.22
C LEU A 3 -2.39 11.54 0.14
N CYS A 4 -1.66 12.06 -0.87
CA CYS A 4 -0.43 12.81 -0.63
C CYS A 4 -0.67 14.09 0.16
N GLN A 5 -1.80 14.76 -0.08
CA GLN A 5 -2.14 15.99 0.63
C GLN A 5 -2.46 15.69 2.10
N LEU A 6 -3.21 14.61 2.36
CA LEU A 6 -3.55 14.19 3.72
C LEU A 6 -2.32 13.73 4.50
N LEU A 7 -1.47 12.90 3.91
CA LEU A 7 -0.19 12.51 4.53
C LEU A 7 0.72 13.71 4.77
N GLY A 8 0.71 14.70 3.87
CA GLY A 8 1.43 15.95 4.03
C GLY A 8 0.93 16.83 5.19
N GLN A 9 -0.33 16.72 5.58
CA GLN A 9 -0.88 17.43 6.74
C GLN A 9 -0.52 16.74 8.06
N GLU A 10 -0.24 15.44 8.03
CA GLU A 10 0.01 14.59 9.21
C GLU A 10 1.49 14.20 9.37
N LEU A 11 2.42 14.91 8.72
CA LEU A 11 3.85 14.56 8.71
C LEU A 11 4.43 14.47 10.14
N ASP A 12 4.22 15.50 10.95
CA ASP A 12 4.75 15.56 12.32
C ASP A 12 4.10 14.53 13.23
N ALA A 13 2.77 14.37 13.13
CA ALA A 13 2.00 13.45 13.98
C ALA A 13 2.34 11.97 13.72
N LEU A 14 2.69 11.64 12.47
CA LEU A 14 3.04 10.30 12.04
C LEU A 14 4.56 10.08 11.97
N GLU A 15 5.39 11.08 12.28
CA GLU A 15 6.85 11.02 12.13
C GLU A 15 7.28 10.64 10.70
N ILE A 16 6.58 11.18 9.69
CA ILE A 16 6.88 11.00 8.27
C ILE A 16 7.87 12.07 7.82
N GLU A 17 9.00 11.65 7.28
CA GLU A 17 10.05 12.54 6.78
C GLU A 17 9.75 13.04 5.36
N THR A 18 9.25 12.15 4.50
CA THR A 18 8.99 12.47 3.10
C THR A 18 7.78 11.72 2.58
N VAL A 19 6.99 12.38 1.72
CA VAL A 19 5.89 11.78 0.94
C VAL A 19 6.14 12.09 -0.53
N GLN A 20 6.19 11.06 -1.36
CA GLN A 20 6.47 11.15 -2.78
C GLN A 20 5.35 10.48 -3.57
N LYS A 21 4.73 11.23 -4.46
CA LYS A 21 3.81 10.69 -5.47
C LYS A 21 4.61 10.15 -6.65
N GLU A 22 4.41 8.88 -6.99
CA GLU A 22 5.12 8.25 -8.10
C GLU A 22 4.52 8.68 -9.45
N THR A 23 5.39 8.86 -10.44
CA THR A 23 4.97 9.04 -11.83
C THR A 23 4.61 7.68 -12.42
N ILE A 24 3.30 7.41 -12.50
CA ILE A 24 2.78 6.12 -12.97
C ILE A 24 2.44 6.14 -14.46
N HIS A 25 2.50 4.96 -15.08
CA HIS A 25 2.06 4.79 -16.46
C HIS A 25 0.54 5.06 -16.58
N PRO A 26 0.04 5.79 -17.60
CA PRO A 26 -1.38 6.16 -17.71
C PRO A 26 -2.36 4.97 -17.68
N ARG A 27 -1.92 3.81 -18.18
CA ARG A 27 -2.70 2.55 -18.19
C ARG A 27 -2.56 1.70 -16.92
N LYS A 28 -1.83 2.15 -15.89
CA LYS A 28 -1.64 1.38 -14.65
C LYS A 28 -2.98 1.10 -13.96
N SER A 29 -3.87 2.10 -13.93
CA SER A 29 -5.19 2.01 -13.29
C SER A 29 -6.13 0.95 -13.88
N CYS A 30 -5.91 0.50 -15.12
CA CYS A 30 -6.70 -0.56 -15.74
C CYS A 30 -5.94 -1.89 -15.88
N LYS A 31 -4.69 -1.96 -15.41
CA LYS A 31 -3.89 -3.19 -15.44
C LYS A 31 -4.15 -4.00 -14.17
N MET A 32 -4.63 -5.24 -14.33
CA MET A 32 -5.06 -6.10 -13.21
C MET A 32 -4.15 -7.31 -12.96
N ASN A 33 -3.04 -7.44 -13.69
CA ASN A 33 -2.09 -8.54 -13.57
C ASN A 33 -0.72 -8.12 -13.01
N SER A 34 -0.48 -6.82 -12.83
CA SER A 34 0.71 -6.32 -12.14
C SER A 34 0.46 -4.88 -11.69
N SER A 35 1.22 -4.41 -10.72
CA SER A 35 1.13 -3.04 -10.22
C SER A 35 2.47 -2.46 -9.76
N CYS A 36 2.45 -1.23 -9.27
CA CYS A 36 3.55 -0.51 -8.63
C CYS A 36 2.98 0.46 -7.59
N ALA A 37 3.84 1.01 -6.73
CA ALA A 37 3.44 2.03 -5.77
C ALA A 37 2.92 3.31 -6.47
N ASP A 38 1.87 3.93 -5.91
CA ASP A 38 1.42 5.28 -6.30
C ASP A 38 2.00 6.34 -5.37
N VAL A 39 2.19 5.99 -4.10
CA VAL A 39 2.79 6.85 -3.08
C VAL A 39 3.89 6.07 -2.38
N LEU A 40 5.07 6.66 -2.28
CA LEU A 40 6.17 6.21 -1.44
C LEU A 40 6.34 7.22 -0.31
N PHE A 41 6.52 6.76 0.92
CA PHE A 41 6.83 7.66 2.01
C PHE A 41 7.84 7.01 2.96
N ALA A 42 8.64 7.87 3.59
CA ALA A 42 9.62 7.46 4.58
C ALA A 42 9.22 7.98 5.95
N ALA A 43 9.28 7.12 6.96
CA ALA A 43 8.94 7.47 8.33
C ALA A 43 10.03 6.96 9.28
N HIS A 44 10.11 7.58 10.46
CA HIS A 44 11.14 7.25 11.43
C HIS A 44 10.90 5.87 12.07
N ARG A 45 11.40 4.83 11.39
CA ARG A 45 11.54 3.44 11.89
C ARG A 45 10.27 2.92 12.58
N TRP A 46 9.16 2.95 11.86
CA TRP A 46 7.89 2.38 12.34
C TRP A 46 8.01 0.88 12.61
N GLN A 47 7.50 0.47 13.78
CA GLN A 47 7.29 -0.94 14.08
C GLN A 47 6.19 -1.49 13.18
N MET A 48 6.46 -2.61 12.53
CA MET A 48 5.55 -3.18 11.54
C MET A 48 4.69 -4.28 12.17
N SER A 49 3.46 -4.43 11.67
CA SER A 49 2.62 -5.60 11.92
C SER A 49 2.73 -6.59 10.76
N LYS A 50 2.18 -7.80 10.94
CA LYS A 50 1.90 -8.68 9.80
C LYS A 50 0.80 -8.07 8.94
N PRO A 51 0.76 -8.31 7.62
CA PRO A 51 -0.31 -7.83 6.76
C PRO A 51 -1.70 -8.18 7.31
N SER A 52 -2.56 -7.18 7.41
CA SER A 52 -3.91 -7.27 7.99
C SER A 52 -4.92 -6.48 7.15
N LEU A 53 -6.21 -6.74 7.36
CA LEU A 53 -7.29 -5.96 6.75
C LEU A 53 -7.50 -4.67 7.52
N VAL A 54 -7.89 -3.60 6.83
CA VAL A 54 -8.14 -2.27 7.43
C VAL A 54 -9.23 -2.30 8.51
N SER A 55 -10.18 -3.23 8.42
CA SER A 55 -11.26 -3.41 9.39
C SER A 55 -10.81 -4.12 10.68
N LYS A 56 -9.59 -4.66 10.72
CA LYS A 56 -9.05 -5.36 11.87
C LYS A 56 -8.39 -4.35 12.83
N SER A 57 -8.77 -4.39 14.10
CA SER A 57 -8.36 -3.40 15.11
C SER A 57 -7.36 -3.90 16.15
N LYS A 58 -6.87 -5.14 16.02
CA LYS A 58 -6.00 -5.81 17.01
C LYS A 58 -4.70 -6.29 16.38
N ASP A 59 -4.00 -5.39 15.72
CA ASP A 59 -2.71 -5.70 15.13
C ASP A 59 -1.59 -5.67 16.18
N VAL A 60 -0.66 -6.59 16.01
CA VAL A 60 0.51 -6.73 16.87
C VAL A 60 1.72 -6.30 16.08
N PHE A 61 2.38 -5.24 16.52
CA PHE A 61 3.53 -4.63 15.85
C PHE A 61 4.85 -5.28 16.28
N ASN A 62 5.01 -6.55 15.91
CA ASN A 62 6.19 -7.36 16.26
C ASN A 62 7.08 -7.72 15.07
N GLN A 63 6.83 -7.14 13.89
CA GLN A 63 7.67 -7.33 12.71
C GLN A 63 8.85 -6.35 12.71
N LYS A 64 9.85 -6.64 11.88
CA LYS A 64 11.03 -5.78 11.74
C LYS A 64 10.60 -4.36 11.36
N ALA A 65 11.13 -3.39 12.09
CA ALA A 65 10.84 -1.99 11.78
C ALA A 65 11.33 -1.63 10.36
N SER A 66 10.54 -0.81 9.67
CA SER A 66 10.86 -0.28 8.34
C SER A 66 10.83 1.24 8.36
N ASN A 67 11.62 1.84 7.49
CA ASN A 67 11.64 3.29 7.27
C ASN A 67 11.09 3.68 5.89
N LYS A 68 10.68 2.70 5.08
CA LYS A 68 10.10 2.93 3.75
C LYS A 68 8.80 2.14 3.62
N HIS A 69 7.79 2.83 3.12
CA HIS A 69 6.43 2.33 2.97
C HIS A 69 5.84 2.81 1.65
N TRP A 70 4.91 2.05 1.12
CA TRP A 70 4.19 2.40 -0.11
C TRP A 70 2.69 2.24 0.06
N ILE A 71 1.94 2.97 -0.77
CA ILE A 71 0.50 2.79 -0.97
C ILE A 71 0.26 2.54 -2.46
N ASP A 72 -0.52 1.50 -2.75
CA ASP A 72 -0.99 1.15 -4.09
C ASP A 72 -2.51 1.22 -4.12
N VAL A 73 -3.04 2.11 -4.95
CA VAL A 73 -4.47 2.37 -5.13
C VAL A 73 -4.97 1.56 -6.32
N GLN A 74 -5.83 0.58 -6.03
CA GLN A 74 -6.39 -0.33 -7.02
C GLN A 74 -7.87 -0.04 -7.25
N PRO A 75 -8.24 0.68 -8.33
CA PRO A 75 -9.64 0.79 -8.71
C PRO A 75 -10.12 -0.54 -9.30
N ARG A 76 -11.34 -0.92 -8.95
CA ARG A 76 -12.00 -2.07 -9.55
C ARG A 76 -13.46 -1.78 -9.81
N TRP A 77 -13.99 -2.42 -10.85
CA TRP A 77 -15.42 -2.52 -11.08
C TRP A 77 -15.83 -3.96 -10.77
N GLY A 78 -16.64 -4.14 -9.74
CA GLY A 78 -17.21 -5.46 -9.42
C GLY A 78 -18.41 -5.79 -10.30
N ASP A 79 -18.73 -7.07 -10.41
CA ASP A 79 -20.00 -7.54 -10.94
C ASP A 79 -20.89 -8.09 -9.81
N TYR A 80 -22.00 -8.75 -10.15
CA TYR A 80 -22.96 -9.27 -9.18
C TYR A 80 -22.33 -10.31 -8.22
N ASP A 81 -21.44 -11.17 -8.75
CA ASP A 81 -20.85 -12.27 -8.01
C ASP A 81 -19.56 -11.87 -7.27
N SER A 82 -18.86 -10.83 -7.74
CA SER A 82 -17.58 -10.38 -7.22
C SER A 82 -17.68 -9.03 -6.50
N ARG A 83 -18.31 -8.99 -5.34
CA ARG A 83 -18.51 -7.72 -4.60
C ARG A 83 -17.60 -7.53 -3.38
N ASP A 84 -16.96 -8.59 -2.91
CA ASP A 84 -16.14 -8.57 -1.71
C ASP A 84 -14.79 -7.85 -1.95
N ILE A 85 -14.68 -6.62 -1.44
CA ILE A 85 -13.49 -5.77 -1.59
C ILE A 85 -12.35 -6.21 -0.67
N GLU A 86 -12.65 -6.73 0.53
CA GLU A 86 -11.63 -7.13 1.49
C GLU A 86 -10.90 -8.38 1.00
N ARG A 87 -11.67 -9.36 0.52
CA ARG A 87 -11.11 -10.57 -0.11
C ARG A 87 -10.28 -10.21 -1.35
N TYR A 88 -10.76 -9.28 -2.17
CA TYR A 88 -10.04 -8.82 -3.37
C TYR A 88 -8.71 -8.13 -2.99
N ALA A 89 -8.75 -7.17 -2.06
CA ALA A 89 -7.57 -6.41 -1.64
C ALA A 89 -6.50 -7.34 -1.05
N ARG A 90 -6.90 -8.29 -0.20
CA ARG A 90 -5.98 -9.29 0.36
C ARG A 90 -5.35 -10.17 -0.71
N ALA A 91 -6.15 -10.67 -1.66
CA ALA A 91 -5.66 -11.52 -2.74
C ALA A 91 -4.66 -10.74 -3.61
N LYS A 92 -5.00 -9.53 -4.06
CA LYS A 92 -4.11 -8.70 -4.89
C LYS A 92 -2.84 -8.27 -4.18
N PHE A 93 -2.91 -7.95 -2.89
CA PHE A 93 -1.71 -7.68 -2.10
C PHE A 93 -0.76 -8.88 -2.14
N MET A 94 -1.26 -10.08 -1.82
CA MET A 94 -0.44 -11.30 -1.82
C MET A 94 0.09 -11.63 -3.21
N ASP A 95 -0.73 -11.52 -4.25
CA ASP A 95 -0.31 -11.78 -5.64
C ASP A 95 0.80 -10.81 -6.07
N TYR A 96 0.62 -9.50 -5.82
CA TYR A 96 1.53 -8.48 -6.33
C TYR A 96 2.82 -8.35 -5.53
N THR A 97 2.85 -8.67 -4.24
CA THR A 97 4.12 -8.62 -3.49
C THR A 97 4.98 -9.87 -3.69
N THR A 98 4.38 -10.98 -4.14
CA THR A 98 5.10 -12.24 -4.39
C THR A 98 5.48 -12.47 -5.85
N ASP A 99 4.81 -11.80 -6.79
CA ASP A 99 5.11 -11.87 -8.23
C ASP A 99 6.29 -10.98 -8.63
N ASN A 100 7.09 -11.45 -9.59
CA ASN A 100 8.22 -10.73 -10.18
C ASN A 100 7.80 -9.65 -11.20
N LEU A 101 6.52 -9.62 -11.63
CA LEU A 101 6.03 -8.59 -12.57
C LEU A 101 5.72 -7.25 -11.92
N SER A 102 5.37 -7.25 -10.63
CA SER A 102 5.05 -6.04 -9.89
C SER A 102 6.30 -5.51 -9.20
N ILE A 103 6.52 -4.19 -9.24
CA ILE A 103 7.74 -3.58 -8.73
C ILE A 103 7.39 -2.58 -7.64
N TYR A 104 7.72 -2.94 -6.40
CA TYR A 104 7.60 -2.07 -5.23
C TYR A 104 9.01 -1.73 -4.72
N ARG A 105 9.38 -0.44 -4.75
CA ARG A 105 10.72 0.04 -4.40
C ARG A 105 11.02 0.07 -2.88
N SER A 106 10.17 -0.55 -2.06
CA SER A 106 10.51 -0.89 -0.68
C SER A 106 9.98 -2.28 -0.35
N SER A 107 10.90 -3.23 -0.12
CA SER A 107 10.56 -4.49 0.53
C SER A 107 10.35 -4.21 2.01
N THR A 108 9.11 -3.90 2.39
CA THR A 108 8.70 -3.90 3.81
C THR A 108 8.51 -5.34 4.32
N GLU A 109 8.78 -6.35 3.47
CA GLU A 109 8.74 -7.76 3.81
C GLU A 109 9.96 -8.15 4.67
N GLY A 110 9.64 -8.66 5.85
CA GLY A 110 10.52 -9.42 6.74
C GLY A 110 9.72 -10.57 7.33
#